data_AF-A0A969F9C6-F1
#
_entry.id   AF-A0A969F9C6-F1
#
_cell.length_a   1.000
_cell.length_b   1.000
_cell.length_c   1.000
_cell.angle_alpha   90.00
_cell.angle_beta   90.00
_cell.angle_gamma   90.00
#
_symmetry.space_group_name_H-M   'P 1'
#
loop_
_entity.id
_entity.type
_entity.pdbx_description
1 polymer ?
#
loop_
_entity_poly.entity_id
_entity_poly.type
_entity_poly.pdbx_seq_one_letter_code
_entity_poly.pdbx_strand_id
1 'polypeptide(L)'
;MLTVKEWEKIRRAYYVEQKSIREIARETGHARRTISRMIDAEAPPTYRRRSQKKAHKLGPYKQQIQQLLAQNAGLPRKQRWTAPMIYKEIQKAGFAGAESTVRHYVGQVRKLLKPPATYLPLAFDPGTDAQVDWGEGDVIMNGEQITVQLFYMKLAYSRRTFMMAFPTQKQEAFFMGHVHGFHFFAGVPQRISYDNLKTAVKEILEGRHRVEQEAFFHFRGTYLFDSHFCTPGAGNEKGQVEHSVGFGRRNYLVPLPEVSSYEELNAYLLHRCHEDDARTVSGQPAPIGQMWQQEKPFLRSLPTHPYDCCRIVTVSLNRYSQVQVETNRYSVPVDNAQPKLMAKLYPFTVEIYRSDQTEPLASHVRSYDRHQEILDPLHYLPLIRQRPGAIDHAKPLRCWRERWPAVYDDLLAHLRQKWPDGRGAREFVNILYLHREYSETDIAAAVTAALAHQCAHLDGVKLWLTQQQRPEPQFPTLTLAEKPQLQGVGEQPVRAEAYDTLWAGGQ
;
A
#
# COMPACT_ATOMS: atom_id res chain seq x y z
N MET A 1 19.13 -24.83 -33.81
CA MET A 1 19.90 -24.01 -34.78
C MET A 1 21.10 -23.49 -34.01
N LEU A 2 22.29 -23.51 -34.62
CA LEU A 2 23.51 -23.07 -33.97
C LEU A 2 23.55 -21.54 -33.88
N THR A 3 23.91 -21.02 -32.72
CA THR A 3 24.12 -19.60 -32.46
C THR A 3 25.48 -19.14 -33.02
N VAL A 4 25.66 -17.82 -33.18
CA VAL A 4 26.92 -17.23 -33.63
C VAL A 4 28.09 -17.64 -32.71
N LYS A 5 27.82 -17.74 -31.40
CA LYS A 5 28.79 -18.17 -30.38
C LYS A 5 29.23 -19.63 -30.57
N GLU A 6 28.30 -20.52 -30.94
CA GLU A 6 28.63 -21.91 -31.23
C GLU A 6 29.37 -22.07 -32.57
N TRP A 7 29.05 -21.24 -33.57
CA TRP A 7 29.79 -21.17 -34.84
C TRP A 7 31.24 -20.73 -34.64
N GLU A 8 31.47 -19.67 -33.85
CA GLU A 8 32.81 -19.21 -33.50
C GLU A 8 33.60 -20.30 -32.77
N LYS A 9 32.99 -20.95 -31.76
CA LYS A 9 33.62 -22.01 -30.98
C LYS A 9 34.06 -23.19 -31.85
N ILE A 10 33.22 -23.61 -32.79
CA ILE A 10 33.53 -24.70 -33.74
C ILE A 10 34.71 -24.31 -34.65
N ARG A 11 34.72 -23.08 -35.19
CA ARG A 11 35.80 -22.62 -36.09
C ARG A 11 37.12 -22.45 -35.35
N ARG A 12 37.10 -21.91 -34.13
CA ARG A 12 38.30 -21.76 -33.29
C ARG A 12 38.89 -23.12 -32.90
N ALA A 13 38.04 -24.07 -32.52
CA ALA A 13 38.48 -25.44 -32.22
C ALA A 13 39.16 -26.12 -33.43
N TYR A 14 38.71 -25.83 -34.65
CA TYR A 14 39.31 -26.39 -35.86
C TYR A 14 40.57 -25.65 -36.34
N TYR A 15 40.51 -24.33 -36.52
CA TYR A 15 41.60 -23.56 -37.12
C TYR A 15 42.71 -23.15 -36.15
N VAL A 16 42.40 -22.98 -34.87
CA VAL A 16 43.36 -22.51 -33.85
C VAL A 16 43.82 -23.67 -32.97
N GLU A 17 42.87 -24.46 -32.45
CA GLU A 17 43.18 -25.60 -31.58
C GLU A 17 43.55 -26.87 -32.37
N GLN A 18 43.49 -26.84 -33.71
CA GLN A 18 43.85 -27.95 -34.62
C GLN A 18 43.13 -29.28 -34.31
N LYS A 19 41.95 -29.23 -33.69
CA LYS A 19 41.17 -30.41 -33.34
C LYS A 19 40.52 -31.04 -34.56
N SER A 20 40.42 -32.36 -34.56
CA SER A 20 39.74 -33.07 -35.65
C SER A 20 38.23 -32.83 -35.62
N ILE A 21 37.55 -32.88 -36.78
CA ILE A 21 36.08 -32.78 -36.88
C ILE A 21 35.37 -33.80 -35.96
N ARG A 22 35.98 -34.97 -35.73
CA ARG A 22 35.45 -36.00 -34.84
C ARG A 22 35.47 -35.59 -33.37
N GLU A 23 36.53 -34.90 -32.97
CA GLU A 23 36.74 -34.40 -31.61
C GLU A 23 35.79 -33.24 -31.31
N ILE A 24 35.68 -32.29 -32.24
CA ILE A 24 34.73 -31.17 -32.15
C ILE A 24 33.28 -31.68 -32.09
N ALA A 25 32.95 -32.75 -32.82
CA ALA A 25 31.62 -33.39 -32.76
C ALA A 25 31.32 -34.00 -31.39
N ARG A 26 32.34 -34.51 -30.69
CA ARG A 26 32.20 -35.08 -29.35
C ARG A 26 32.03 -33.99 -28.30
N GLU A 27 32.76 -32.88 -28.42
CA GLU A 27 32.72 -31.76 -27.47
C GLU A 27 31.45 -30.91 -27.62
N THR A 28 30.99 -30.68 -28.84
CA THR A 28 29.86 -29.78 -29.13
C THR A 28 28.52 -30.49 -29.29
N GLY A 29 28.52 -31.83 -29.41
CA GLY A 29 27.30 -32.61 -29.61
C GLY A 29 26.64 -32.42 -30.98
N HIS A 30 27.29 -31.72 -31.92
CA HIS A 30 26.75 -31.48 -33.25
C HIS A 30 27.20 -32.54 -34.26
N ALA A 31 26.30 -32.87 -35.20
CA ALA A 31 26.60 -33.81 -36.26
C ALA A 31 27.80 -33.35 -37.12
N ARG A 32 28.68 -34.28 -37.50
CA ARG A 32 29.90 -34.00 -38.28
C ARG A 32 29.65 -33.20 -39.57
N ARG A 33 28.54 -33.47 -40.28
CA ARG A 33 28.11 -32.70 -41.45
C ARG A 33 27.82 -31.23 -41.14
N THR A 34 27.27 -30.97 -39.96
CA THR A 34 27.01 -29.61 -39.51
C THR A 34 28.33 -28.91 -39.16
N ILE A 35 29.26 -29.58 -38.50
CA ILE A 35 30.58 -29.02 -38.18
C ILE A 35 31.39 -28.71 -39.43
N SER A 36 31.47 -29.64 -40.39
CA SER A 36 32.15 -29.39 -41.68
C SER A 36 31.58 -28.17 -42.38
N ARG A 37 30.26 -28.07 -42.49
CA ARG A 37 29.58 -26.91 -43.07
C ARG A 37 29.86 -25.59 -42.33
N MET A 38 30.12 -25.63 -41.02
CA MET A 38 30.44 -24.42 -40.22
C MET A 38 31.90 -24.02 -40.35
N ILE A 39 32.80 -24.99 -40.54
CA ILE A 39 34.22 -24.78 -40.89
C ILE A 39 34.33 -24.18 -42.30
N ASP A 40 33.49 -24.61 -43.24
CA ASP A 40 33.53 -24.08 -44.61
C ASP A 40 32.82 -22.72 -44.76
N ALA A 41 31.90 -22.39 -43.84
CA ALA A 41 31.15 -21.14 -43.90
C ALA A 41 31.97 -19.94 -43.40
N GLU A 42 32.35 -19.01 -44.30
CA GLU A 42 33.10 -17.79 -43.99
C GLU A 42 32.34 -16.78 -43.10
N ALA A 43 31.01 -16.88 -43.03
CA ALA A 43 30.15 -16.02 -42.22
C ALA A 43 29.23 -16.83 -41.31
N PRO A 44 28.82 -16.29 -40.15
CA PRO A 44 27.91 -16.97 -39.24
C PRO A 44 26.56 -17.25 -39.91
N PRO A 45 25.88 -18.35 -39.54
CA PRO A 45 24.61 -18.73 -40.14
C PRO A 45 23.55 -17.66 -39.86
N THR A 46 23.11 -16.96 -40.91
CA THR A 46 22.01 -16.01 -40.83
C THR A 46 20.67 -16.71 -41.03
N TYR A 47 19.71 -16.40 -40.16
CA TYR A 47 18.35 -16.90 -40.29
C TYR A 47 17.67 -16.29 -41.52
N ARG A 48 17.59 -17.05 -42.61
CA ARG A 48 16.67 -16.75 -43.71
C ARG A 48 15.36 -17.48 -43.48
N ARG A 49 14.34 -16.74 -43.05
CA ARG A 49 12.96 -17.22 -43.07
C ARG A 49 12.63 -17.65 -44.50
N ARG A 50 12.39 -18.93 -44.73
CA ARG A 50 11.82 -19.40 -46.01
C ARG A 50 10.55 -18.58 -46.24
N SER A 51 10.48 -17.96 -47.41
CA SER A 51 9.45 -17.01 -47.86
C SER A 51 8.07 -17.27 -47.24
N GLN A 52 7.38 -16.19 -46.82
CA GLN A 52 5.98 -16.26 -46.37
C GLN A 52 5.17 -17.19 -47.29
N LYS A 53 4.48 -18.17 -46.70
CA LYS A 53 3.56 -19.06 -47.43
C LYS A 53 2.59 -18.18 -48.24
N LYS A 54 2.65 -18.24 -49.58
CA LYS A 54 1.73 -17.51 -50.46
C LYS A 54 0.31 -17.94 -50.11
N ALA A 55 -0.54 -17.01 -49.70
CA ALA A 55 -1.96 -17.26 -49.47
C ALA A 55 -2.66 -17.46 -50.83
N HIS A 56 -2.59 -18.67 -51.38
CA HIS A 56 -3.00 -18.98 -52.76
C HIS A 56 -4.48 -18.67 -53.08
N LYS A 57 -5.39 -18.69 -52.09
CA LYS A 57 -6.83 -18.52 -52.34
C LYS A 57 -7.35 -17.08 -52.34
N LEU A 58 -6.69 -16.15 -51.64
CA LEU A 58 -7.15 -14.75 -51.55
C LEU A 58 -6.59 -13.89 -52.69
N GLY A 59 -5.51 -14.34 -53.35
CA GLY A 59 -4.75 -13.62 -54.37
C GLY A 59 -5.59 -12.76 -55.33
N PRO A 60 -6.56 -13.33 -56.07
CA PRO A 60 -7.31 -12.58 -57.08
C PRO A 60 -8.32 -11.57 -56.50
N TYR A 61 -8.83 -11.82 -55.29
CA TYR A 61 -9.85 -10.97 -54.65
C TYR A 61 -9.27 -9.83 -53.80
N LYS A 62 -7.95 -9.79 -53.62
CA LYS A 62 -7.26 -8.75 -52.82
C LYS A 62 -7.51 -7.34 -53.36
N GLN A 63 -7.48 -7.18 -54.68
CA GLN A 63 -7.67 -5.88 -55.34
C GLN A 63 -9.12 -5.41 -55.20
N GLN A 64 -10.09 -6.31 -55.35
CA GLN A 64 -11.51 -6.03 -55.13
C GLN A 64 -11.80 -5.64 -53.68
N ILE A 65 -11.21 -6.34 -52.69
CA ILE A 65 -11.33 -5.99 -51.27
C ILE A 65 -10.76 -4.58 -51.00
N GLN A 66 -9.63 -4.24 -51.61
CA GLN A 66 -9.03 -2.91 -51.48
C GLN A 66 -9.91 -1.82 -52.09
N GLN A 67 -10.51 -2.05 -53.26
CA GLN A 67 -11.44 -1.11 -53.90
C GLN A 67 -12.70 -0.88 -53.04
N LEU A 68 -13.31 -1.95 -52.53
CA LEU A 68 -14.47 -1.85 -51.61
C LEU A 68 -14.11 -1.10 -50.32
N LEU A 69 -12.90 -1.32 -49.78
CA LEU A 69 -12.42 -0.58 -48.62
C LEU A 69 -12.13 0.89 -48.93
N ALA A 70 -11.62 1.21 -50.12
CA ALA A 70 -11.36 2.59 -50.55
C ALA A 70 -12.66 3.40 -50.69
N GLN A 71 -13.75 2.77 -51.16
CA GLN A 71 -15.08 3.40 -51.23
C GLN A 71 -15.60 3.86 -49.87
N ASN A 72 -15.15 3.28 -48.76
CA ASN A 72 -15.56 3.71 -47.41
C ASN A 72 -15.19 5.15 -47.08
N ALA A 73 -14.20 5.74 -47.75
CA ALA A 73 -13.81 7.13 -47.53
C ALA A 73 -14.94 8.11 -47.87
N GLY A 74 -15.78 7.80 -48.86
CA GLY A 74 -16.90 8.62 -49.30
C GLY A 74 -18.27 8.25 -48.71
N LEU A 75 -18.37 7.19 -47.90
CA LEU A 75 -19.64 6.68 -47.38
C LEU A 75 -19.94 7.14 -45.93
N PRO A 76 -21.20 7.48 -45.60
CA PRO A 76 -21.64 7.71 -44.22
C PRO A 76 -21.30 6.52 -43.32
N ARG A 77 -20.98 6.78 -42.04
CA ARG A 77 -20.50 5.75 -41.08
C ARG A 77 -21.36 4.48 -41.05
N LYS A 78 -22.69 4.62 -41.15
CA LYS A 78 -23.66 3.50 -41.13
C LYS A 78 -23.69 2.66 -42.42
N GLN A 79 -23.13 3.17 -43.53
CA GLN A 79 -23.13 2.53 -44.85
C GLN A 79 -21.75 2.02 -45.28
N ARG A 80 -20.72 2.15 -44.42
CA ARG A 80 -19.37 1.66 -44.72
C ARG A 80 -19.35 0.14 -44.79
N TRP A 81 -18.68 -0.39 -45.81
CA TRP A 81 -18.39 -1.80 -46.02
C TRP A 81 -17.69 -2.42 -44.81
N THR A 82 -18.40 -3.34 -44.15
CA THR A 82 -17.88 -4.16 -43.05
C THR A 82 -17.21 -5.42 -43.59
N ALA A 83 -16.28 -6.00 -42.84
CA ALA A 83 -15.60 -7.24 -43.27
C ALA A 83 -16.58 -8.39 -43.63
N PRO A 84 -17.69 -8.61 -42.88
CA PRO A 84 -18.70 -9.58 -43.27
C PRO A 84 -19.42 -9.25 -44.59
N MET A 85 -19.69 -7.96 -44.87
CA MET A 85 -20.34 -7.55 -46.12
C MET A 85 -19.39 -7.67 -47.31
N ILE A 86 -18.11 -7.33 -47.13
CA ILE A 86 -17.07 -7.54 -48.14
C ILE A 86 -16.94 -9.04 -48.46
N TYR A 87 -16.99 -9.91 -47.44
CA TYR A 87 -16.99 -11.36 -47.65
C TYR A 87 -18.16 -11.84 -48.50
N LYS A 88 -19.40 -11.41 -48.16
CA LYS A 88 -20.59 -11.74 -48.95
C LYS A 88 -20.47 -11.29 -50.41
N GLU A 89 -19.86 -10.12 -50.64
CA GLU A 89 -19.74 -9.55 -51.98
C GLU A 89 -18.69 -10.30 -52.83
N ILE A 90 -17.55 -10.66 -52.26
CA ILE A 90 -16.55 -11.46 -52.99
C ILE A 90 -16.98 -12.93 -53.14
N GLN A 91 -17.84 -13.44 -52.25
CA GLN A 91 -18.43 -14.78 -52.35
C GLN A 91 -19.32 -14.88 -53.61
N LYS A 92 -20.12 -13.83 -53.91
CA LYS A 92 -20.86 -13.74 -55.18
C LYS A 92 -19.95 -13.73 -56.40
N ALA A 93 -18.76 -13.15 -56.28
CA ALA A 93 -17.72 -13.14 -57.31
C ALA A 93 -16.92 -14.47 -57.41
N GLY A 94 -17.36 -15.54 -56.73
CA GLY A 94 -16.79 -16.88 -56.83
C GLY A 94 -15.74 -17.24 -55.78
N PHE A 95 -15.57 -16.45 -54.73
CA PHE A 95 -14.59 -16.75 -53.68
C PHE A 95 -15.01 -17.97 -52.83
N ALA A 96 -14.21 -19.05 -52.87
CA ALA A 96 -14.44 -20.31 -52.14
C ALA A 96 -13.65 -20.42 -50.81
N GLY A 97 -13.19 -19.31 -50.25
CA GLY A 97 -12.44 -19.29 -48.98
C GLY A 97 -13.31 -18.94 -47.77
N ALA A 98 -12.74 -19.06 -46.57
CA ALA A 98 -13.45 -18.76 -45.32
C ALA A 98 -13.48 -17.24 -45.01
N GLU A 99 -14.56 -16.77 -44.37
CA GLU A 99 -14.74 -15.38 -43.93
C GLU A 99 -13.57 -14.90 -43.04
N SER A 100 -13.03 -15.78 -42.19
CA SER A 100 -11.87 -15.47 -41.33
C SER A 100 -10.65 -14.98 -42.12
N THR A 101 -10.46 -15.49 -43.35
CA THR A 101 -9.36 -15.07 -44.24
C THR A 101 -9.57 -13.65 -44.74
N VAL A 102 -10.80 -13.30 -45.10
CA VAL A 102 -11.19 -11.94 -45.52
C VAL A 102 -11.10 -10.97 -44.36
N ARG A 103 -11.62 -11.35 -43.18
CA ARG A 103 -11.57 -10.52 -41.98
C ARG A 103 -10.12 -10.23 -41.56
N HIS A 104 -9.25 -11.23 -41.62
CA HIS A 104 -7.82 -11.07 -41.35
C HIS A 104 -7.16 -10.11 -42.35
N TYR A 105 -7.41 -10.28 -43.65
CA TYR A 105 -6.86 -9.41 -44.69
C TYR A 105 -7.40 -7.98 -44.62
N VAL A 106 -8.71 -7.80 -44.42
CA VAL A 106 -9.32 -6.48 -44.17
C VAL A 106 -8.71 -5.83 -42.94
N GLY A 107 -8.45 -6.58 -41.87
CA GLY A 107 -7.74 -6.09 -40.69
C GLY A 107 -6.32 -5.60 -41.00
N GLN A 108 -5.56 -6.36 -41.80
CA GLN A 108 -4.22 -5.96 -42.25
C GLN A 108 -4.27 -4.70 -43.13
N VAL A 109 -5.16 -4.65 -44.12
CA VAL A 109 -5.33 -3.50 -45.02
C VAL A 109 -5.77 -2.26 -44.23
N ARG A 110 -6.73 -2.39 -43.31
CA ARG A 110 -7.13 -1.26 -42.43
C ARG A 110 -5.99 -0.78 -41.55
N LYS A 111 -5.12 -1.67 -41.06
CA LYS A 111 -3.94 -1.30 -40.27
C LYS A 111 -2.90 -0.55 -41.10
N LEU A 112 -2.73 -0.92 -42.38
CA LEU A 112 -1.84 -0.24 -43.33
C LEU A 112 -2.39 1.10 -43.82
N LEU A 113 -3.72 1.19 -44.01
CA LEU A 113 -4.41 2.41 -44.46
C LEU A 113 -4.64 3.42 -43.35
N LYS A 114 -4.56 3.00 -42.08
CA LYS A 114 -4.61 3.94 -40.96
C LYS A 114 -3.25 4.64 -40.93
N PRO A 115 -3.16 5.94 -41.25
CA PRO A 115 -1.91 6.66 -41.09
C PRO A 115 -1.44 6.47 -39.65
N PRO A 116 -0.12 6.30 -39.42
CA PRO A 116 0.40 6.25 -38.07
C PRO A 116 -0.08 7.50 -37.34
N ALA A 117 -0.54 7.34 -36.10
CA ALA A 117 -0.86 8.50 -35.28
C ALA A 117 0.44 9.30 -35.11
N THR A 118 0.47 10.50 -35.67
CA THR A 118 1.58 11.43 -35.55
C THR A 118 1.28 12.36 -34.39
N TYR A 119 2.21 12.41 -33.44
CA TYR A 119 2.08 13.21 -32.22
C TYR A 119 3.10 14.35 -32.25
N LEU A 120 2.74 15.49 -31.67
CA LEU A 120 3.69 16.59 -31.49
C LEU A 120 4.67 16.23 -30.34
N PRO A 121 5.98 16.48 -30.51
CA PRO A 121 6.92 16.41 -29.41
C PRO A 121 6.57 17.50 -28.39
N LEU A 122 6.30 17.12 -27.14
CA LEU A 122 6.00 18.05 -26.06
C LEU A 122 7.26 18.29 -25.21
N ALA A 123 7.60 19.56 -25.02
CA ALA A 123 8.58 20.02 -24.03
C ALA A 123 7.84 20.65 -22.86
N PHE A 124 8.38 20.47 -21.65
CA PHE A 124 7.78 20.99 -20.41
C PHE A 124 8.84 21.80 -19.67
N ASP A 125 8.42 22.87 -19.01
CA ASP A 125 9.29 23.68 -18.16
C ASP A 125 9.41 23.07 -16.76
N PRO A 126 10.54 23.26 -16.06
CA PRO A 126 10.74 22.72 -14.72
C PRO A 126 9.72 23.28 -13.73
N GLY A 127 9.08 22.40 -12.95
CA GLY A 127 8.17 22.76 -11.86
C GLY A 127 6.76 23.12 -12.33
N THR A 128 6.52 23.17 -13.64
CA THR A 128 5.24 23.61 -14.21
C THR A 128 4.21 22.50 -14.20
N ASP A 129 4.46 21.38 -14.88
CA ASP A 129 3.44 20.37 -15.11
C ASP A 129 3.73 19.06 -14.37
N ALA A 130 2.70 18.53 -13.72
CA ALA A 130 2.65 17.15 -13.25
C ALA A 130 1.41 16.45 -13.80
N GLN A 131 1.44 15.12 -13.76
CA GLN A 131 0.32 14.30 -14.17
C GLN A 131 -0.04 13.32 -13.06
N VAL A 132 -1.35 13.18 -12.83
CA VAL A 132 -1.91 12.25 -11.84
C VAL A 132 -2.80 11.24 -12.54
N ASP A 133 -2.67 9.98 -12.13
CA ASP A 133 -3.46 8.86 -12.63
C ASP A 133 -3.79 7.88 -11.49
N TRP A 134 -4.82 7.07 -11.69
CA TRP A 134 -5.22 5.99 -10.79
C TRP A 134 -5.15 4.63 -11.48
N GLY A 135 -4.61 3.67 -10.74
CA GLY A 135 -4.50 2.29 -11.17
C GLY A 135 -5.06 1.29 -10.17
N GLU A 136 -5.11 0.04 -10.60
CA GLU A 136 -5.27 -1.13 -9.75
C GLU A 136 -4.02 -1.99 -9.87
N GLY A 137 -3.53 -2.50 -8.75
CA GLY A 137 -2.41 -3.45 -8.72
C GLY A 137 -2.68 -4.55 -7.70
N ASP A 138 -2.14 -5.73 -7.94
CA ASP A 138 -2.25 -6.85 -7.02
C ASP A 138 -1.02 -6.89 -6.10
N VAL A 139 -1.23 -7.34 -4.86
CA VAL A 139 -0.20 -7.56 -3.84
C VAL A 139 -0.60 -8.77 -3.00
N ILE A 140 0.33 -9.34 -2.24
CA ILE A 140 0.03 -10.37 -1.24
C ILE A 140 0.04 -9.69 0.13
N MET A 141 -1.12 -9.53 0.75
CA MET A 141 -1.27 -8.91 2.06
C MET A 141 -1.73 -9.96 3.07
N ASN A 142 -0.96 -10.18 4.13
CA ASN A 142 -1.23 -11.22 5.15
C ASN A 142 -1.44 -12.62 4.54
N GLY A 143 -0.67 -12.95 3.49
CA GLY A 143 -0.77 -14.24 2.78
C GLY A 143 -1.91 -14.35 1.77
N GLU A 144 -2.76 -13.33 1.63
CA GLU A 144 -3.85 -13.30 0.66
C GLU A 144 -3.55 -12.33 -0.49
N GLN A 145 -3.82 -12.75 -1.73
CA GLN A 145 -3.68 -11.85 -2.88
C GLN A 145 -4.87 -10.88 -2.92
N ILE A 146 -4.59 -9.59 -2.79
CA ILE A 146 -5.61 -8.52 -2.82
C ILE A 146 -5.29 -7.50 -3.92
N THR A 147 -6.33 -6.88 -4.47
CA THR A 147 -6.19 -5.77 -5.43
C THR A 147 -6.29 -4.44 -4.68
N VAL A 148 -5.22 -3.63 -4.77
CA VAL A 148 -5.11 -2.29 -4.16
C VAL A 148 -5.31 -1.19 -5.19
N GLN A 149 -5.74 -0.02 -4.74
CA GLN A 149 -5.87 1.18 -5.58
C GLN A 149 -4.57 1.98 -5.53
N LEU A 150 -3.94 2.20 -6.69
CA LEU A 150 -2.66 2.89 -6.79
C LEU A 150 -2.86 4.33 -7.23
N PHE A 151 -2.48 5.25 -6.38
CA PHE A 151 -2.29 6.65 -6.73
C PHE A 151 -0.92 6.83 -7.39
N TYR A 152 -0.87 7.54 -8.50
CA TYR A 152 0.36 7.82 -9.24
C TYR A 152 0.45 9.31 -9.55
N MET A 153 1.60 9.94 -9.23
CA MET A 153 1.91 11.31 -9.61
C MET A 153 3.30 11.38 -10.23
N LYS A 154 3.45 12.10 -11.35
CA LYS A 154 4.71 12.24 -12.06
C LYS A 154 4.95 13.66 -12.53
N LEU A 155 6.14 14.20 -12.24
CA LEU A 155 6.59 15.48 -12.79
C LEU A 155 6.92 15.34 -14.28
N ALA A 156 6.44 16.27 -15.10
CA ALA A 156 6.61 16.20 -16.55
C ALA A 156 8.06 16.47 -16.98
N TYR A 157 8.75 17.41 -16.32
CA TYR A 157 10.14 17.75 -16.62
C TYR A 157 11.12 16.66 -16.15
N SER A 158 11.26 16.41 -14.83
CA SER A 158 12.26 15.45 -14.31
C SER A 158 11.90 13.99 -14.50
N ARG A 159 10.64 13.67 -14.76
CA ARG A 159 10.06 12.32 -14.76
C ARG A 159 10.01 11.65 -13.39
N ARG A 160 10.34 12.39 -12.33
CA ARG A 160 10.29 11.86 -10.98
C ARG A 160 8.87 11.42 -10.64
N THR A 161 8.78 10.24 -10.07
CA THR A 161 7.53 9.49 -9.96
C THR A 161 7.27 9.17 -8.50
N PHE A 162 6.04 9.40 -8.05
CA PHE A 162 5.53 9.02 -6.75
C PHE A 162 4.37 8.03 -6.92
N MET A 163 4.34 7.00 -6.08
CA MET A 163 3.27 6.02 -6.05
C MET A 163 2.89 5.66 -4.61
N MET A 164 1.59 5.53 -4.35
CA MET A 164 1.05 5.14 -3.06
C MET A 164 -0.19 4.26 -3.24
N ALA A 165 -0.32 3.23 -2.41
CA ALA A 165 -1.44 2.31 -2.39
C ALA A 165 -2.48 2.71 -1.35
N PHE A 166 -3.75 2.56 -1.72
CA PHE A 166 -4.93 2.84 -0.91
C PHE A 166 -5.98 1.73 -1.03
N PRO A 167 -6.84 1.56 -0.02
CA PRO A 167 -8.00 0.68 -0.10
C PRO A 167 -9.12 1.24 -0.98
N THR A 168 -9.09 2.53 -1.32
CA THR A 168 -10.16 3.21 -2.06
C THR A 168 -9.64 4.34 -2.95
N GLN A 169 -10.45 4.78 -3.91
CA GLN A 169 -10.21 5.98 -4.73
C GLN A 169 -11.12 7.16 -4.34
N LYS A 170 -11.74 7.12 -3.15
CA LYS A 170 -12.58 8.22 -2.63
C LYS A 170 -11.77 9.50 -2.41
N GLN A 171 -12.46 10.62 -2.20
CA GLN A 171 -11.88 11.96 -2.08
C GLN A 171 -10.75 12.05 -1.04
N GLU A 172 -10.94 11.46 0.14
CA GLU A 172 -9.94 11.44 1.20
C GLU A 172 -8.61 10.82 0.75
N ALA A 173 -8.68 9.73 -0.04
CA ALA A 173 -7.50 9.04 -0.58
C ALA A 173 -6.88 9.84 -1.73
N PHE A 174 -7.72 10.48 -2.54
CA PHE A 174 -7.27 11.38 -3.60
C PHE A 174 -6.47 12.55 -3.04
N PHE A 175 -6.97 13.25 -2.03
CA PHE A 175 -6.23 14.35 -1.40
C PHE A 175 -4.98 13.85 -0.68
N MET A 176 -5.07 12.78 0.11
CA MET A 176 -3.92 12.22 0.82
C MET A 176 -2.79 11.83 -0.15
N GLY A 177 -3.12 11.20 -1.29
CA GLY A 177 -2.13 10.86 -2.32
C GLY A 177 -1.39 12.09 -2.87
N HIS A 178 -2.11 13.20 -3.09
CA HIS A 178 -1.48 14.46 -3.50
C HIS A 178 -0.58 15.03 -2.42
N VAL A 179 -1.06 15.10 -1.18
CA VAL A 179 -0.28 15.64 -0.06
C VAL A 179 1.02 14.86 0.10
N HIS A 180 0.97 13.53 0.14
CA HIS A 180 2.18 12.71 0.22
C HIS A 180 3.08 12.87 -1.01
N GLY A 181 2.51 12.98 -2.21
CA GLY A 181 3.28 13.26 -3.43
C GLY A 181 4.01 14.60 -3.38
N PHE A 182 3.35 15.66 -2.93
CA PHE A 182 3.97 16.98 -2.78
C PHE A 182 5.10 16.97 -1.76
N HIS A 183 4.93 16.25 -0.65
CA HIS A 183 6.00 16.06 0.33
C HIS A 183 7.17 15.28 -0.26
N PHE A 184 6.92 14.22 -1.03
CA PHE A 184 7.96 13.45 -1.71
C PHE A 184 8.77 14.28 -2.73
N PHE A 185 8.08 15.15 -3.48
CA PHE A 185 8.74 16.09 -4.41
C PHE A 185 9.36 17.29 -3.70
N ALA A 186 9.06 17.49 -2.41
CA ALA A 186 9.42 18.65 -1.60
C ALA A 186 8.93 19.98 -2.22
N GLY A 187 7.73 19.96 -2.81
CA GLY A 187 7.10 21.12 -3.43
C GLY A 187 5.87 20.75 -4.26
N VAL A 188 5.13 21.77 -4.71
CA VAL A 188 3.89 21.63 -5.49
C VAL A 188 4.13 22.10 -6.93
N PRO A 189 3.78 21.30 -7.96
CA PRO A 189 3.83 21.73 -9.36
C PRO A 189 2.78 22.81 -9.63
N GLN A 190 3.03 23.69 -10.61
CA GLN A 190 2.11 24.78 -10.92
C GLN A 190 0.78 24.29 -11.52
N ARG A 191 0.81 23.21 -12.28
CA ARG A 191 -0.34 22.62 -12.96
C ARG A 191 -0.31 21.10 -12.85
N ILE A 192 -1.46 20.51 -12.54
CA ILE A 192 -1.65 19.07 -12.48
C ILE A 192 -2.68 18.68 -13.52
N SER A 193 -2.27 17.79 -14.42
CA SER A 193 -3.14 17.20 -15.43
C SER A 193 -3.67 15.86 -14.94
N TYR A 194 -4.97 15.65 -15.09
CA TYR A 194 -5.63 14.42 -14.69
C TYR A 194 -6.13 13.65 -15.91
N ASP A 195 -5.72 12.39 -16.02
CA ASP A 195 -6.19 11.47 -17.06
C ASP A 195 -7.19 10.46 -16.51
N ASN A 196 -8.14 10.07 -17.34
CA ASN A 196 -8.97 8.87 -17.21
C ASN A 196 -9.52 8.61 -15.80
N LEU A 197 -9.88 9.69 -15.12
CA LEU A 197 -10.42 9.61 -13.77
C LEU A 197 -11.70 8.77 -13.79
N LYS A 198 -11.76 7.76 -12.91
CA LYS A 198 -12.99 6.97 -12.72
C LYS A 198 -14.13 7.93 -12.35
N THR A 199 -15.37 7.51 -12.64
CA THR A 199 -16.57 8.32 -12.39
C THR A 199 -16.59 8.92 -10.98
N ALA A 200 -16.15 8.18 -9.96
CA ALA A 200 -16.08 8.68 -8.57
C ALA A 200 -15.12 9.87 -8.40
N VAL A 201 -13.95 9.85 -9.05
CA VAL A 201 -13.01 10.98 -9.00
C VAL A 201 -13.51 12.12 -9.88
N LYS A 202 -14.18 11.82 -11.00
CA LYS A 202 -14.88 12.84 -11.81
C LYS A 202 -16.04 13.49 -11.08
N GLU A 203 -16.79 12.75 -10.25
CA GLU A 203 -17.88 13.31 -9.45
C GLU A 203 -17.37 14.33 -8.44
N ILE A 204 -16.20 14.08 -7.84
CA ILE A 204 -15.51 15.05 -6.98
C ILE A 204 -15.15 16.34 -7.73
N LEU A 205 -14.81 16.24 -9.01
CA LEU A 205 -14.21 17.35 -9.79
C LEU A 205 -15.21 18.09 -10.69
N GLU A 206 -16.24 17.41 -11.18
CA GLU A 206 -17.21 17.88 -12.20
C GLU A 206 -18.67 17.50 -11.86
N GLY A 207 -18.92 16.80 -10.74
CA GLY A 207 -20.23 16.23 -10.40
C GLY A 207 -21.28 17.23 -9.88
N ARG A 208 -22.46 16.70 -9.51
CA ARG A 208 -23.58 17.49 -8.94
C ARG A 208 -23.46 17.72 -7.42
N HIS A 209 -22.44 17.15 -6.77
CA HIS A 209 -22.26 17.20 -5.32
C HIS A 209 -21.41 18.41 -4.91
N ARG A 210 -22.10 19.53 -4.62
CA ARG A 210 -21.50 20.83 -4.26
C ARG A 210 -20.42 20.75 -3.18
N VAL A 211 -20.60 19.91 -2.16
CA VAL A 211 -19.66 19.77 -1.04
C VAL A 211 -18.30 19.20 -1.49
N GLU A 212 -18.29 18.22 -2.37
CA GLU A 212 -17.03 17.60 -2.85
C GLU A 212 -16.25 18.56 -3.73
N GLN A 213 -16.95 19.36 -4.55
CA GLN A 213 -16.35 20.42 -5.36
C GLN A 213 -15.76 21.54 -4.49
N GLU A 214 -16.48 21.99 -3.47
CA GLU A 214 -15.98 23.00 -2.53
C GLU A 214 -14.71 22.50 -1.80
N ALA A 215 -14.69 21.22 -1.40
CA ALA A 215 -13.51 20.62 -0.79
C ALA A 215 -12.32 20.56 -1.77
N PHE A 216 -12.52 20.24 -3.05
CA PHE A 216 -11.46 20.29 -4.06
C PHE A 216 -10.96 21.71 -4.32
N PHE A 217 -11.85 22.70 -4.41
CA PHE A 217 -11.42 24.10 -4.56
C PHE A 217 -10.64 24.60 -3.35
N HIS A 218 -11.05 24.22 -2.13
CA HIS A 218 -10.30 24.51 -0.92
C HIS A 218 -8.92 23.85 -0.98
N PHE A 219 -8.85 22.55 -1.28
CA PHE A 219 -7.59 21.81 -1.44
C PHE A 219 -6.66 22.47 -2.46
N ARG A 220 -7.19 22.79 -3.65
CA ARG A 220 -6.46 23.46 -4.71
C ARG A 220 -5.99 24.86 -4.30
N GLY A 221 -6.82 25.60 -3.56
CA GLY A 221 -6.47 26.91 -3.00
C GLY A 221 -5.38 26.83 -1.93
N THR A 222 -5.36 25.76 -1.11
CA THR A 222 -4.32 25.54 -0.10
C THR A 222 -2.94 25.27 -0.72
N TYR A 223 -2.90 24.49 -1.80
CA TYR A 223 -1.64 24.11 -2.48
C TYR A 223 -1.29 24.95 -3.70
N LEU A 224 -2.19 25.84 -4.14
CA LEU A 224 -1.99 26.84 -5.20
C LEU A 224 -1.54 26.26 -6.55
N PHE A 225 -2.13 25.14 -6.98
CA PHE A 225 -1.90 24.54 -8.31
C PHE A 225 -3.12 24.69 -9.22
N ASP A 226 -2.90 24.71 -10.53
CA ASP A 226 -3.96 24.66 -11.53
C ASP A 226 -4.32 23.23 -11.91
N SER A 227 -5.60 22.97 -12.13
CA SER A 227 -6.10 21.65 -12.53
C SER A 227 -6.45 21.63 -14.01
N HIS A 228 -5.92 20.66 -14.76
CA HIS A 228 -6.28 20.45 -16.16
C HIS A 228 -6.83 19.05 -16.40
N PHE A 229 -7.98 18.97 -17.06
CA PHE A 229 -8.65 17.72 -17.38
C PHE A 229 -8.54 17.45 -18.88
N CYS A 230 -7.89 16.33 -19.24
CA CYS A 230 -7.69 15.99 -20.64
C CYS A 230 -9.01 15.55 -21.29
N THR A 231 -9.19 15.90 -22.56
CA THR A 231 -10.41 15.54 -23.31
C THR A 231 -10.48 14.03 -23.57
N PRO A 232 -11.62 13.34 -23.34
CA PRO A 232 -11.74 11.92 -23.62
C PRO A 232 -11.41 11.56 -25.08
N GLY A 233 -10.46 10.66 -25.29
CA GLY A 233 -10.04 10.22 -26.62
C GLY A 233 -8.98 11.08 -27.32
N ALA A 234 -8.50 12.15 -26.68
CA ALA A 234 -7.37 12.96 -27.16
C ALA A 234 -6.04 12.48 -26.57
N GLY A 235 -5.61 11.25 -26.94
CA GLY A 235 -4.28 10.73 -26.56
C GLY A 235 -3.12 11.63 -27.03
N ASN A 236 -3.40 12.55 -27.96
CA ASN A 236 -2.41 13.41 -28.59
C ASN A 236 -1.89 14.54 -27.70
N GLU A 237 -2.64 14.89 -26.65
CA GLU A 237 -2.21 15.84 -25.62
C GLU A 237 -1.21 15.20 -24.64
N LYS A 238 -0.98 13.88 -24.77
CA LYS A 238 -0.21 13.06 -23.84
C LYS A 238 0.97 12.40 -24.53
N GLY A 239 1.96 13.18 -24.91
CA GLY A 239 3.21 12.64 -25.48
C GLY A 239 4.03 11.75 -24.52
N GLN A 240 3.59 11.50 -23.28
CA GLN A 240 4.49 11.02 -22.21
C GLN A 240 3.91 9.98 -21.24
N VAL A 241 2.60 9.67 -21.31
CA VAL A 241 1.88 8.86 -20.29
C VAL A 241 1.05 7.71 -20.87
N GLU A 242 1.22 7.34 -22.14
CA GLU A 242 0.77 6.01 -22.54
C GLU A 242 1.59 4.95 -21.77
N HIS A 243 1.01 4.45 -20.65
CA HIS A 243 1.49 3.40 -19.74
C HIS A 243 2.23 3.79 -18.44
N SER A 244 2.03 4.96 -17.82
CA SER A 244 2.70 5.24 -16.52
C SER A 244 2.26 4.31 -15.37
N VAL A 245 0.95 4.09 -15.19
CA VAL A 245 0.43 3.07 -14.23
C VAL A 245 0.85 1.66 -14.64
N GLY A 246 0.87 1.37 -15.95
CA GLY A 246 1.37 0.10 -16.47
C GLY A 246 2.86 -0.12 -16.17
N PHE A 247 3.66 0.94 -16.15
CA PHE A 247 5.07 0.92 -15.77
C PHE A 247 5.22 0.67 -14.27
N GLY A 248 4.51 1.41 -13.42
CA GLY A 248 4.54 1.22 -11.96
C GLY A 248 4.23 -0.22 -11.56
N ARG A 249 3.16 -0.80 -12.13
CA ARG A 249 2.81 -2.22 -11.87
C ARG A 249 3.92 -3.19 -12.25
N ARG A 250 4.50 -3.04 -13.44
CA ARG A 250 5.54 -3.96 -13.93
C ARG A 250 6.88 -3.81 -13.24
N ASN A 251 7.21 -2.63 -12.74
CA ASN A 251 8.54 -2.37 -12.15
C ASN A 251 8.52 -2.36 -10.62
N TYR A 252 7.39 -2.03 -9.98
CA TYR A 252 7.31 -1.91 -8.53
C TYR A 252 6.57 -3.09 -7.90
N LEU A 253 5.60 -3.69 -8.60
CA LEU A 253 4.78 -4.79 -8.09
C LEU A 253 5.11 -6.16 -8.70
N VAL A 254 6.25 -6.29 -9.38
CA VAL A 254 6.70 -7.58 -9.93
C VAL A 254 8.12 -7.89 -9.42
N PRO A 255 8.33 -9.01 -8.70
CA PRO A 255 7.30 -9.94 -8.21
C PRO A 255 6.30 -9.25 -7.26
N LEU A 256 5.13 -9.88 -7.03
CA LEU A 256 4.12 -9.33 -6.14
C LEU A 256 4.73 -9.14 -4.74
N PRO A 257 4.65 -7.93 -4.15
CA PRO A 257 5.18 -7.72 -2.81
C PRO A 257 4.33 -8.47 -1.79
N GLU A 258 5.00 -9.13 -0.85
CA GLU A 258 4.42 -9.77 0.32
C GLU A 258 4.57 -8.82 1.52
N VAL A 259 3.44 -8.39 2.09
CA VAL A 259 3.37 -7.37 3.13
C VAL A 259 2.27 -7.71 4.15
N SER A 260 2.33 -7.11 5.32
CA SER A 260 1.33 -7.27 6.39
C SER A 260 0.29 -6.15 6.41
N SER A 261 0.59 -4.99 5.83
CA SER A 261 -0.26 -3.81 5.91
C SER A 261 -0.06 -2.81 4.75
N TYR A 262 -0.96 -1.85 4.63
CA TYR A 262 -0.80 -0.72 3.71
C TYR A 262 0.37 0.19 4.10
N GLU A 263 0.71 0.29 5.38
CA GLU A 263 1.85 1.07 5.85
C GLU A 263 3.15 0.47 5.31
N GLU A 264 3.32 -0.85 5.47
CA GLU A 264 4.47 -1.59 4.95
C GLU A 264 4.53 -1.53 3.42
N LEU A 265 3.38 -1.71 2.75
CA LEU A 265 3.31 -1.58 1.29
C LEU A 265 3.73 -0.19 0.83
N ASN A 266 3.26 0.85 1.49
CA ASN A 266 3.58 2.23 1.10
C ASN A 266 5.04 2.59 1.39
N ALA A 267 5.63 2.05 2.47
CA ALA A 267 7.06 2.17 2.73
C ALA A 267 7.88 1.49 1.62
N TYR A 268 7.49 0.28 1.21
CA TYR A 268 8.10 -0.43 0.09
C TYR A 268 7.98 0.37 -1.23
N LEU A 269 6.78 0.86 -1.57
CA LEU A 269 6.56 1.64 -2.79
C LEU A 269 7.34 2.95 -2.81
N LEU A 270 7.43 3.64 -1.66
CA LEU A 270 8.23 4.85 -1.51
C LEU A 270 9.72 4.55 -1.75
N HIS A 271 10.23 3.44 -1.22
CA HIS A 271 11.59 2.98 -1.48
C HIS A 271 11.82 2.74 -2.98
N ARG A 272 10.91 2.05 -3.67
CA ARG A 272 10.98 1.84 -5.13
C ARG A 272 10.96 3.15 -5.92
N CYS A 273 10.19 4.16 -5.47
CA CYS A 273 10.21 5.49 -6.08
C CYS A 273 11.58 6.17 -5.96
N HIS A 274 12.25 6.03 -4.82
CA HIS A 274 13.61 6.55 -4.64
C HIS A 274 14.64 5.82 -5.50
N GLU A 275 14.56 4.49 -5.62
CA GLU A 275 15.47 3.74 -6.49
C GLU A 275 15.32 4.14 -7.97
N ASP A 276 14.12 4.53 -8.40
CA ASP A 276 13.87 5.00 -9.77
C ASP A 276 14.62 6.31 -10.11
N ASP A 277 15.05 7.09 -9.09
CA ASP A 277 15.85 8.31 -9.29
C ASP A 277 17.18 8.02 -10.02
N ALA A 278 17.72 6.80 -9.91
CA ALA A 278 18.95 6.39 -10.60
C ALA A 278 18.76 6.13 -12.10
N ARG A 279 17.52 5.97 -12.58
CA ARG A 279 17.24 5.62 -13.97
C ARG A 279 17.33 6.84 -14.89
N THR A 280 17.91 6.64 -16.07
CA THR A 280 17.87 7.62 -17.16
C THR A 280 16.75 7.27 -18.14
N VAL A 281 15.83 8.21 -18.37
CA VAL A 281 14.72 8.04 -19.33
C VAL A 281 15.17 8.45 -20.72
N SER A 282 14.75 7.72 -21.75
CA SER A 282 15.01 8.08 -23.15
C SER A 282 14.59 9.53 -23.43
N GLY A 283 15.50 10.31 -24.00
CA GLY A 283 15.28 11.73 -24.30
C GLY A 283 15.62 12.68 -23.15
N GLN A 284 16.03 12.19 -21.97
CA GLN A 284 16.59 13.01 -20.90
C GLN A 284 18.12 13.03 -20.93
N PRO A 285 18.76 14.17 -20.61
CA PRO A 285 20.22 14.29 -20.60
C PRO A 285 20.88 13.67 -19.36
N ALA A 286 20.11 13.42 -18.30
CA ALA A 286 20.62 12.92 -17.01
C ALA A 286 19.63 11.96 -16.31
N PRO A 287 20.05 11.23 -15.27
CA PRO A 287 19.16 10.45 -14.42
C PRO A 287 18.04 11.28 -13.81
N ILE A 288 16.90 10.64 -13.51
CA ILE A 288 15.69 11.27 -12.95
C ILE A 288 16.02 12.11 -11.71
N GLY A 289 16.83 11.58 -10.79
CA GLY A 289 17.20 12.26 -9.56
C GLY A 289 17.97 13.56 -9.82
N GLN A 290 18.86 13.58 -10.81
CA GLN A 290 19.61 14.79 -11.18
C GLN A 290 18.68 15.82 -11.84
N MET A 291 17.80 15.38 -12.74
CA MET A 291 16.79 16.25 -13.36
C MET A 291 15.85 16.85 -12.30
N TRP A 292 15.48 16.08 -11.26
CA TRP A 292 14.65 16.58 -10.17
C TRP A 292 15.37 17.61 -9.32
N GLN A 293 16.67 17.48 -9.04
CA GLN A 293 17.40 18.52 -8.32
C GLN A 293 17.41 19.85 -9.07
N GLN A 294 17.41 19.81 -10.41
CA GLN A 294 17.27 21.01 -11.24
C GLN A 294 15.84 21.56 -11.22
N GLU A 295 14.83 20.68 -11.13
CA GLU A 295 13.41 21.06 -11.13
C GLU A 295 12.92 21.59 -9.77
N LYS A 296 13.41 21.01 -8.67
CA LYS A 296 12.95 21.27 -7.31
C LYS A 296 12.86 22.76 -6.94
N PRO A 297 13.82 23.64 -7.29
CA PRO A 297 13.73 25.07 -6.97
C PRO A 297 12.57 25.80 -7.65
N PHE A 298 12.00 25.23 -8.71
CA PHE A 298 10.89 25.83 -9.47
C PHE A 298 9.51 25.35 -8.98
N LEU A 299 9.46 24.37 -8.08
CA LEU A 299 8.22 23.96 -7.42
C LEU A 299 7.80 25.00 -6.38
N ARG A 300 6.48 25.16 -6.20
CA ARG A 300 5.93 26.00 -5.14
C ARG A 300 6.22 25.37 -3.78
N SER A 301 6.42 26.20 -2.76
CA SER A 301 6.60 25.73 -1.39
C SER A 301 5.35 25.03 -0.87
N LEU A 302 5.55 24.03 -0.02
CA LEU A 302 4.48 23.42 0.75
C LEU A 302 3.86 24.44 1.73
N PRO A 303 2.55 24.38 2.01
CA PRO A 303 1.93 25.17 3.06
C PRO A 303 2.43 24.75 4.45
N THR A 304 2.40 25.68 5.41
CA THR A 304 2.83 25.41 6.80
C THR A 304 1.96 24.38 7.52
N HIS A 305 0.67 24.35 7.20
CA HIS A 305 -0.27 23.38 7.74
C HIS A 305 -0.77 22.46 6.62
N PRO A 306 -0.63 21.14 6.76
CA PRO A 306 -1.14 20.21 5.76
C PRO A 306 -2.67 20.27 5.72
N TYR A 307 -3.22 20.10 4.53
CA TYR A 307 -4.67 19.97 4.36
C TYR A 307 -5.18 18.71 5.05
N ASP A 308 -6.25 18.84 5.84
CA ASP A 308 -6.89 17.74 6.53
C ASP A 308 -7.66 16.85 5.54
N CYS A 309 -7.02 15.76 5.09
CA CYS A 309 -7.51 14.88 4.02
C CYS A 309 -8.58 13.90 4.52
N CYS A 310 -9.61 14.40 5.19
CA CYS A 310 -10.70 13.60 5.71
C CYS A 310 -12.06 14.07 5.20
N ARG A 311 -13.04 13.16 5.26
CA ARG A 311 -14.45 13.52 5.18
C ARG A 311 -15.02 13.62 6.59
N ILE A 312 -15.63 14.76 6.90
CA ILE A 312 -16.26 15.00 8.19
C ILE A 312 -17.74 14.61 8.12
N VAL A 313 -18.19 13.80 9.07
CA VAL A 313 -19.61 13.41 9.20
C VAL A 313 -20.08 13.51 10.64
N THR A 314 -21.32 13.93 10.85
CA THR A 314 -21.96 13.88 12.17
C THR A 314 -22.50 12.47 12.40
N VAL A 315 -22.18 11.90 13.55
CA VAL A 315 -22.61 10.54 13.94
C VAL A 315 -23.31 10.58 15.30
N SER A 316 -24.18 9.60 15.52
CA SER A 316 -24.91 9.47 16.79
C SER A 316 -24.45 8.23 17.54
N LEU A 317 -24.26 8.38 18.85
CA LEU A 317 -23.87 7.28 19.73
C LEU A 317 -25.09 6.40 20.05
N ASN A 318 -24.94 5.09 19.91
CA ASN A 318 -25.96 4.13 20.31
C ASN A 318 -25.80 3.72 21.79
N ARG A 319 -26.76 2.93 22.31
CA ARG A 319 -26.74 2.44 23.71
C ARG A 319 -25.60 1.47 24.04
N TYR A 320 -24.87 0.99 23.03
CA TYR A 320 -23.71 0.11 23.18
C TYR A 320 -22.38 0.89 23.11
N SER A 321 -22.43 2.22 23.23
CA SER A 321 -21.26 3.10 23.10
C SER A 321 -20.54 2.93 21.76
N GLN A 322 -21.30 2.86 20.68
CA GLN A 322 -20.78 2.77 19.32
C GLN A 322 -21.39 3.83 18.43
N VAL A 323 -20.64 4.30 17.45
CA VAL A 323 -21.12 5.14 16.36
C VAL A 323 -21.15 4.34 15.07
N GLN A 324 -22.16 4.59 14.24
CA GLN A 324 -22.22 4.02 12.90
C GLN A 324 -21.58 4.98 11.91
N VAL A 325 -20.60 4.48 11.17
CA VAL A 325 -19.93 5.17 10.07
C VAL A 325 -20.11 4.32 8.82
N GLU A 326 -20.76 4.88 7.81
CA GLU A 326 -21.21 4.14 6.63
C GLU A 326 -22.04 2.90 7.06
N THR A 327 -21.51 1.68 6.89
CA THR A 327 -22.19 0.43 7.30
C THR A 327 -21.55 -0.24 8.52
N ASN A 328 -20.43 0.30 9.02
CA ASN A 328 -19.63 -0.29 10.10
C ASN A 328 -19.86 0.46 11.41
N ARG A 329 -19.58 -0.21 12.52
CA ARG A 329 -19.74 0.33 13.88
C ARG A 329 -18.39 0.42 14.57
N TYR A 330 -18.11 1.56 15.15
CA TYR A 330 -16.87 1.84 15.87
C TYR A 330 -17.21 2.19 17.32
N SER A 331 -16.53 1.53 18.26
CA SER A 331 -16.70 1.81 19.68
C SER A 331 -16.17 3.19 20.10
N VAL A 332 -16.73 3.76 21.15
CA VAL A 332 -16.35 5.03 21.77
C VAL A 332 -16.23 4.83 23.28
N PRO A 333 -15.25 5.44 23.97
CA PRO A 333 -15.13 5.36 25.43
C PRO A 333 -16.43 5.69 26.14
N VAL A 334 -16.88 4.79 27.03
CA VAL A 334 -18.16 4.95 27.75
C VAL A 334 -18.20 6.19 28.65
N ASP A 335 -17.05 6.63 29.17
CA ASP A 335 -16.93 7.77 30.09
C ASP A 335 -17.19 9.12 29.39
N ASN A 336 -17.07 9.14 28.05
CA ASN A 336 -17.13 10.36 27.24
C ASN A 336 -18.35 10.36 26.29
N ALA A 337 -19.35 9.54 26.60
CA ALA A 337 -20.53 9.34 25.77
C ALA A 337 -21.36 10.64 25.61
N GLN A 338 -21.50 11.12 24.37
CA GLN A 338 -22.44 12.17 24.00
C GLN A 338 -23.38 11.70 22.89
N PRO A 339 -24.64 12.18 22.82
CA PRO A 339 -25.59 11.73 21.82
C PRO A 339 -25.13 11.98 20.38
N LYS A 340 -24.43 13.09 20.14
CA LYS A 340 -23.91 13.50 18.83
C LYS A 340 -22.40 13.71 18.93
N LEU A 341 -21.69 13.16 17.96
CA LEU A 341 -20.25 13.25 17.81
C LEU A 341 -19.91 13.58 16.35
N MET A 342 -18.67 13.94 16.11
CA MET A 342 -18.13 14.16 14.77
C MET A 342 -17.15 13.03 14.45
N ALA A 343 -17.24 12.44 13.27
CA ALA A 343 -16.26 11.48 12.79
C ALA A 343 -15.48 12.08 11.61
N LYS A 344 -14.16 12.10 11.71
CA LYS A 344 -13.25 12.36 10.60
C LYS A 344 -12.86 11.02 9.97
N LEU A 345 -13.15 10.89 8.67
CA LEU A 345 -12.91 9.67 7.91
C LEU A 345 -11.71 9.86 7.01
N TYR A 346 -10.57 9.33 7.43
CA TYR A 346 -9.34 9.25 6.63
C TYR A 346 -9.31 7.95 5.81
N PRO A 347 -8.40 7.80 4.84
CA PRO A 347 -8.29 6.57 4.06
C PRO A 347 -7.96 5.32 4.88
N PHE A 348 -7.21 5.46 5.98
CA PHE A 348 -6.77 4.32 6.80
C PHE A 348 -7.34 4.34 8.21
N THR A 349 -7.84 5.49 8.67
CA THR A 349 -8.31 5.68 10.06
C THR A 349 -9.68 6.34 10.13
N VAL A 350 -10.41 6.07 11.20
CA VAL A 350 -11.63 6.75 11.61
C VAL A 350 -11.37 7.36 12.98
N GLU A 351 -11.43 8.67 13.05
CA GLU A 351 -11.23 9.42 14.28
C GLU A 351 -12.53 10.06 14.73
N ILE A 352 -12.88 9.86 16.00
CA ILE A 352 -14.15 10.28 16.56
C ILE A 352 -13.88 11.39 17.56
N TYR A 353 -14.54 12.52 17.37
CA TYR A 353 -14.36 13.74 18.11
C TYR A 353 -15.63 14.17 18.81
N ARG A 354 -15.43 14.85 19.93
CA ARG A 354 -16.43 15.72 20.53
C ARG A 354 -16.44 17.06 19.80
N SER A 355 -17.59 17.71 19.68
CA SER A 355 -17.71 18.95 18.90
C SER A 355 -16.87 20.12 19.44
N ASP A 356 -16.48 20.06 20.72
CA ASP A 356 -15.74 21.08 21.47
C ASP A 356 -14.27 20.73 21.70
N GLN A 357 -13.78 19.60 21.16
CA GLN A 357 -12.40 19.12 21.40
C GLN A 357 -11.59 19.01 20.11
N THR A 358 -10.29 19.27 20.25
CA THR A 358 -9.30 19.14 19.16
C THR A 358 -8.66 17.76 19.09
N GLU A 359 -8.67 17.01 20.20
CA GLU A 359 -8.14 15.64 20.28
C GLU A 359 -9.25 14.60 20.07
N PRO A 360 -8.97 13.48 19.38
CA PRO A 360 -9.95 12.44 19.16
C PRO A 360 -10.27 11.70 20.46
N LEU A 361 -11.55 11.42 20.70
CA LEU A 361 -12.03 10.53 21.75
C LEU A 361 -11.64 9.07 21.48
N ALA A 362 -11.60 8.70 20.19
CA ALA A 362 -11.24 7.36 19.75
C ALA A 362 -10.64 7.42 18.34
N SER A 363 -9.65 6.58 18.07
CA SER A 363 -9.09 6.37 16.74
C SER A 363 -9.10 4.89 16.42
N HIS A 364 -9.60 4.54 15.24
CA HIS A 364 -9.72 3.16 14.78
C HIS A 364 -9.13 2.99 13.39
N VAL A 365 -8.60 1.81 13.10
CA VAL A 365 -8.34 1.42 11.70
C VAL A 365 -9.67 1.39 10.95
N ARG A 366 -9.71 2.03 9.78
CA ARG A 366 -10.92 2.10 8.96
C ARG A 366 -11.16 0.78 8.24
N SER A 367 -12.34 0.20 8.44
CA SER A 367 -12.81 -0.93 7.66
C SER A 367 -13.64 -0.46 6.45
N TYR A 368 -13.35 -1.04 5.29
CA TYR A 368 -14.10 -0.88 4.04
C TYR A 368 -15.04 -2.06 3.75
N ASP A 369 -15.05 -3.07 4.61
CA ASP A 369 -16.04 -4.14 4.59
C ASP A 369 -17.41 -3.62 5.02
N ARG A 370 -18.40 -4.51 5.04
CA ARG A 370 -19.76 -4.16 5.44
C ARG A 370 -20.14 -4.80 6.76
N HIS A 371 -20.89 -4.05 7.56
CA HIS A 371 -21.52 -4.52 8.78
C HIS A 371 -20.54 -5.07 9.84
N GLN A 372 -19.32 -4.54 9.86
CA GLN A 372 -18.32 -4.90 10.85
C GLN A 372 -18.54 -4.12 12.16
N GLU A 373 -18.16 -4.74 13.27
CA GLU A 373 -18.10 -4.11 14.60
C GLU A 373 -16.65 -4.03 15.05
N ILE A 374 -16.09 -2.84 15.01
CA ILE A 374 -14.72 -2.52 15.41
C ILE A 374 -14.77 -2.04 16.86
N LEU A 375 -14.38 -2.94 17.77
CA LEU A 375 -14.47 -2.74 19.21
C LEU A 375 -13.07 -2.64 19.80
N ASP A 376 -12.79 -1.53 20.45
CA ASP A 376 -11.66 -1.39 21.35
C ASP A 376 -12.13 -1.81 22.76
N PRO A 377 -11.54 -2.84 23.37
CA PRO A 377 -11.90 -3.28 24.71
C PRO A 377 -11.69 -2.20 25.77
N LEU A 378 -10.71 -1.31 25.60
CA LEU A 378 -10.38 -0.25 26.55
C LEU A 378 -11.54 0.74 26.72
N HIS A 379 -12.30 0.98 25.66
CA HIS A 379 -13.49 1.84 25.69
C HIS A 379 -14.56 1.36 26.67
N TYR A 380 -14.59 0.07 26.99
CA TYR A 380 -15.61 -0.55 27.83
C TYR A 380 -15.15 -0.85 29.25
N LEU A 381 -13.84 -0.73 29.55
CA LEU A 381 -13.29 -1.03 30.88
C LEU A 381 -14.00 -0.32 32.04
N PRO A 382 -14.39 0.97 31.95
CA PRO A 382 -15.15 1.61 33.02
C PRO A 382 -16.50 0.96 33.29
N LEU A 383 -17.22 0.55 32.24
CA LEU A 383 -18.52 -0.11 32.35
C LEU A 383 -18.37 -1.53 32.91
N ILE A 384 -17.32 -2.24 32.52
CA ILE A 384 -17.01 -3.59 33.01
C ILE A 384 -16.57 -3.54 34.47
N ARG A 385 -15.84 -2.50 34.89
CA ARG A 385 -15.47 -2.27 36.29
C ARG A 385 -16.69 -2.08 37.18
N GLN A 386 -17.75 -1.44 36.67
CA GLN A 386 -19.05 -1.34 37.37
C GLN A 386 -19.82 -2.66 37.39
N ARG A 387 -19.61 -3.53 36.38
CA ARG A 387 -20.34 -4.79 36.17
C ARG A 387 -19.39 -5.97 35.94
N PRO A 388 -18.57 -6.35 36.94
CA PRO A 388 -17.49 -7.34 36.75
C PRO A 388 -17.99 -8.74 36.38
N GLY A 389 -19.24 -9.08 36.72
CA GLY A 389 -19.86 -10.35 36.32
C GLY A 389 -20.10 -10.48 34.81
N ALA A 390 -20.01 -9.39 34.04
CA ALA A 390 -20.16 -9.44 32.58
C ALA A 390 -18.90 -9.93 31.85
N ILE A 391 -17.80 -10.17 32.56
CA ILE A 391 -16.48 -10.42 31.97
C ILE A 391 -16.47 -11.58 30.95
N ASP A 392 -17.17 -12.68 31.23
CA ASP A 392 -17.16 -13.87 30.37
C ASP A 392 -18.02 -13.69 29.10
N HIS A 393 -19.00 -12.77 29.14
CA HIS A 393 -19.99 -12.59 28.08
C HIS A 393 -19.82 -11.29 27.30
N ALA A 394 -19.06 -10.33 27.81
CA ALA A 394 -18.81 -9.05 27.15
C ALA A 394 -18.06 -9.27 25.84
N LYS A 395 -18.74 -9.01 24.71
CA LYS A 395 -18.18 -9.16 23.36
C LYS A 395 -16.81 -8.45 23.19
N PRO A 396 -16.60 -7.20 23.65
CA PRO A 396 -15.29 -6.55 23.55
C PRO A 396 -14.16 -7.34 24.22
N LEU A 397 -14.41 -7.92 25.40
CA LEU A 397 -13.40 -8.73 26.10
C LEU A 397 -13.19 -10.09 25.47
N ARG A 398 -14.25 -10.72 24.94
CA ARG A 398 -14.09 -12.00 24.22
C ARG A 398 -13.21 -11.82 22.98
N CYS A 399 -13.43 -10.76 22.21
CA CYS A 399 -12.58 -10.43 21.06
C CYS A 399 -11.16 -10.02 21.47
N TRP A 400 -10.96 -9.41 22.64
CA TRP A 400 -9.62 -9.11 23.15
C TRP A 400 -8.89 -10.37 23.61
N ARG A 401 -9.59 -11.29 24.27
CA ARG A 401 -9.06 -12.56 24.79
C ARG A 401 -8.48 -13.47 23.71
N GLU A 402 -8.92 -13.34 22.46
CA GLU A 402 -8.34 -14.07 21.32
C GLU A 402 -6.89 -13.66 21.00
N ARG A 403 -6.45 -12.48 21.45
CA ARG A 403 -5.15 -11.89 21.10
C ARG A 403 -4.32 -11.43 22.30
N TRP A 404 -4.89 -11.36 23.50
CA TRP A 404 -4.20 -10.87 24.69
C TRP A 404 -3.15 -11.85 25.22
N PRO A 405 -2.27 -11.43 26.14
CA PRO A 405 -1.24 -12.30 26.71
C PRO A 405 -1.85 -13.49 27.48
N ALA A 406 -1.34 -14.70 27.23
CA ALA A 406 -1.82 -15.93 27.87
C ALA A 406 -1.81 -15.87 29.42
N VAL A 407 -0.88 -15.10 29.99
CA VAL A 407 -0.75 -14.91 31.44
C VAL A 407 -1.99 -14.25 32.08
N TYR A 408 -2.84 -13.61 31.29
CA TYR A 408 -4.11 -13.05 31.78
C TYR A 408 -5.12 -14.13 32.10
N ASP A 409 -5.12 -15.23 31.35
CA ASP A 409 -5.96 -16.39 31.64
C ASP A 409 -5.52 -17.09 32.92
N ASP A 410 -4.21 -17.24 33.12
CA ASP A 410 -3.62 -17.77 34.35
C ASP A 410 -3.97 -16.90 35.57
N LEU A 411 -3.83 -15.59 35.43
CA LEU A 411 -4.20 -14.63 36.47
C LEU A 411 -5.69 -14.71 36.82
N LEU A 412 -6.58 -14.75 35.81
CA LEU A 412 -8.01 -14.83 36.04
C LEU A 412 -8.39 -16.15 36.74
N ALA A 413 -7.78 -17.27 36.35
CA ALA A 413 -7.98 -18.56 37.00
C ALA A 413 -7.51 -18.53 38.46
N HIS A 414 -6.30 -18.01 38.72
CA HIS A 414 -5.75 -17.85 40.06
C HIS A 414 -6.66 -17.00 40.97
N LEU A 415 -7.10 -15.84 40.47
CA LEU A 415 -7.98 -14.92 41.21
C LEU A 415 -9.35 -15.53 41.52
N ARG A 416 -9.93 -16.31 40.58
CA ARG A 416 -11.19 -17.03 40.80
C ARG A 416 -11.07 -18.14 41.84
N GLN A 417 -9.95 -18.87 41.85
CA GLN A 417 -9.69 -19.89 42.85
C GLN A 417 -9.50 -19.27 44.24
N LYS A 418 -8.76 -18.15 44.32
CA LYS A 418 -8.53 -17.42 45.58
C LYS A 418 -9.80 -16.77 46.12
N TRP A 419 -10.64 -16.23 45.24
CA TRP A 419 -11.86 -15.50 45.62
C TRP A 419 -13.07 -15.89 44.74
N PRO A 420 -13.77 -16.99 45.07
CA PRO A 420 -14.87 -17.54 44.27
C PRO A 420 -16.14 -16.67 44.30
N ASP A 421 -16.31 -15.81 45.31
CA ASP A 421 -17.53 -14.98 45.52
C ASP A 421 -17.63 -13.77 44.57
N GLY A 422 -17.05 -13.86 43.36
CA GLY A 422 -17.01 -12.79 42.36
C GLY A 422 -15.99 -11.67 42.66
N ARG A 423 -15.36 -11.65 43.83
CA ARG A 423 -14.23 -10.74 44.14
C ARG A 423 -13.05 -10.98 43.20
N GLY A 424 -12.76 -12.22 42.82
CA GLY A 424 -11.67 -12.53 41.87
C GLY A 424 -11.87 -11.86 40.50
N ALA A 425 -13.08 -11.91 39.95
CA ALA A 425 -13.40 -11.24 38.69
C ALA A 425 -13.29 -9.72 38.80
N ARG A 426 -13.74 -9.13 39.92
CA ARG A 426 -13.60 -7.69 40.19
C ARG A 426 -12.14 -7.26 40.25
N GLU A 427 -11.30 -8.05 40.92
CA GLU A 427 -9.87 -7.77 41.03
C GLU A 427 -9.19 -7.80 39.65
N PHE A 428 -9.48 -8.84 38.87
CA PHE A 428 -8.95 -8.97 37.52
C PHE A 428 -9.35 -7.79 36.63
N VAL A 429 -10.62 -7.35 36.68
CA VAL A 429 -11.07 -6.17 35.93
C VAL A 429 -10.34 -4.90 36.38
N ASN A 430 -10.04 -4.75 37.67
CA ASN A 430 -9.23 -3.62 38.14
C ASN A 430 -7.79 -3.67 37.62
N ILE A 431 -7.21 -4.85 37.45
CA ILE A 431 -5.89 -5.03 36.83
C ILE A 431 -5.97 -4.68 35.34
N LEU A 432 -6.99 -5.14 34.61
CA LEU A 432 -7.22 -4.73 33.22
C LEU A 432 -7.41 -3.21 33.08
N TYR A 433 -8.00 -2.55 34.08
CA TYR A 433 -8.17 -1.10 34.11
C TYR A 433 -6.84 -0.33 34.07
N LEU A 434 -5.72 -0.96 34.44
CA LEU A 434 -4.38 -0.37 34.37
C LEU A 434 -3.92 -0.13 32.92
N HIS A 435 -4.53 -0.77 31.92
CA HIS A 435 -4.22 -0.52 30.50
C HIS A 435 -4.51 0.92 30.04
N ARG A 436 -5.19 1.73 30.86
CA ARG A 436 -5.34 3.17 30.61
C ARG A 436 -4.04 3.96 30.81
N GLU A 437 -3.11 3.41 31.57
CA GLU A 437 -1.86 4.09 31.97
C GLU A 437 -0.61 3.31 31.53
N TYR A 438 -0.70 1.98 31.45
CA TYR A 438 0.43 1.10 31.17
C TYR A 438 0.21 0.30 29.89
N SER A 439 1.30 -0.05 29.21
CA SER A 439 1.25 -0.87 28.01
C SER A 439 0.88 -2.33 28.33
N GLU A 440 0.41 -3.07 27.33
CA GLU A 440 0.11 -4.50 27.48
C GLU A 440 1.35 -5.31 27.86
N THR A 441 2.52 -4.95 27.32
CA THR A 441 3.78 -5.63 27.63
C THR A 441 4.19 -5.44 29.09
N ASP A 442 4.01 -4.23 29.63
CA ASP A 442 4.39 -3.92 31.03
C ASP A 442 3.47 -4.66 31.99
N ILE A 443 2.16 -4.63 31.74
CA ILE A 443 1.18 -5.32 32.59
C ILE A 443 1.41 -6.84 32.52
N ALA A 444 1.62 -7.41 31.33
CA ALA A 444 1.90 -8.85 31.20
C ALA A 444 3.16 -9.28 31.97
N ALA A 445 4.24 -8.50 31.89
CA ALA A 445 5.46 -8.74 32.65
C ALA A 445 5.22 -8.62 34.16
N ALA A 446 4.49 -7.60 34.59
CA ALA A 446 4.17 -7.39 36.01
C ALA A 446 3.26 -8.50 36.57
N VAL A 447 2.28 -8.96 35.80
CA VAL A 447 1.41 -10.09 36.18
C VAL A 447 2.21 -11.38 36.29
N THR A 448 3.14 -11.63 35.35
CA THR A 448 4.02 -12.81 35.39
C THR A 448 4.86 -12.82 36.68
N ALA A 449 5.49 -11.70 37.02
CA ALA A 449 6.26 -11.56 38.25
C ALA A 449 5.38 -11.72 39.50
N ALA A 450 4.18 -11.12 39.49
CA ALA A 450 3.23 -11.22 40.59
C ALA A 450 2.74 -12.66 40.84
N LEU A 451 2.50 -13.43 39.77
CA LEU A 451 2.16 -14.86 39.88
C LEU A 451 3.32 -15.67 40.45
N ALA A 452 4.54 -15.44 39.97
CA ALA A 452 5.74 -16.13 40.46
C ALA A 452 5.98 -15.90 41.97
N HIS A 453 5.66 -14.71 42.47
CA HIS A 453 5.86 -14.31 43.87
C HIS A 453 4.59 -14.44 44.74
N GLN A 454 3.56 -15.13 44.23
CA GLN A 454 2.29 -15.37 44.93
C GLN A 454 1.55 -14.08 45.38
N CYS A 455 1.85 -12.95 44.73
CA CYS A 455 1.24 -11.65 44.96
C CYS A 455 0.38 -11.21 43.77
N ALA A 456 -0.25 -12.15 43.06
CA ALA A 456 -1.10 -11.93 41.89
C ALA A 456 -2.48 -11.31 42.24
N HIS A 457 -2.47 -10.09 42.77
CA HIS A 457 -3.62 -9.21 43.04
C HIS A 457 -3.24 -7.77 42.63
N LEU A 458 -4.19 -6.83 42.64
CA LEU A 458 -4.00 -5.50 42.07
C LEU A 458 -2.77 -4.77 42.61
N ASP A 459 -2.61 -4.76 43.93
CA ASP A 459 -1.52 -4.03 44.58
C ASP A 459 -0.15 -4.67 44.29
N GLY A 460 -0.10 -6.01 44.22
CA GLY A 460 1.12 -6.71 43.81
C GLY A 460 1.49 -6.42 42.35
N VAL A 461 0.53 -6.39 41.43
CA VAL A 461 0.79 -6.01 40.03
C VAL A 461 1.27 -4.56 39.93
N LYS A 462 0.66 -3.64 40.67
CA LYS A 462 1.09 -2.23 40.73
C LYS A 462 2.51 -2.07 41.29
N LEU A 463 2.89 -2.87 42.30
CA LEU A 463 4.24 -2.89 42.83
C LEU A 463 5.25 -3.24 41.73
N TRP A 464 4.99 -4.32 40.98
CA TRP A 464 5.87 -4.75 39.89
C TRP A 464 5.93 -3.75 38.73
N LEU A 465 4.80 -3.13 38.36
CA LEU A 465 4.78 -2.04 37.38
C LEU A 465 5.66 -0.86 37.84
N THR A 466 5.58 -0.50 39.12
CA THR A 466 6.39 0.58 39.69
C THR A 466 7.87 0.22 39.67
N GLN A 467 8.24 -1.01 40.03
CA GLN A 467 9.62 -1.48 40.02
C GLN A 467 10.21 -1.56 38.59
N GLN A 468 9.39 -1.89 37.59
CA GLN A 468 9.83 -1.90 36.19
C GLN A 468 10.18 -0.49 35.70
N GLN A 469 9.38 0.52 36.08
CA GLN A 469 9.61 1.91 35.70
C GLN A 469 10.69 2.60 36.55
N ARG A 470 10.90 2.10 37.78
CA ARG A 470 11.90 2.59 38.73
C ARG A 470 12.66 1.39 39.30
N PRO A 471 13.72 0.93 38.63
CA PRO A 471 14.58 -0.10 39.22
C PRO A 471 15.03 0.39 40.60
N GLU A 472 15.04 -0.51 41.59
CA GLU A 472 15.43 -0.15 42.95
C GLU A 472 16.75 0.63 42.91
N PRO A 473 16.84 1.78 43.60
CA PRO A 473 18.13 2.43 43.77
C PRO A 473 19.08 1.41 44.38
N GLN A 474 20.21 1.15 43.71
CA GLN A 474 21.28 0.37 44.30
C GLN A 474 21.77 1.16 45.51
N PHE A 475 21.32 0.78 46.69
CA PHE A 475 21.88 1.30 47.92
C PHE A 475 23.30 0.74 48.02
N PRO A 476 24.34 1.59 48.05
CA PRO A 476 25.68 1.11 48.30
C PRO A 476 25.66 0.32 49.62
N THR A 477 26.27 -0.86 49.63
CA THR A 477 26.39 -1.65 50.85
C THR A 477 26.99 -0.74 51.93
N LEU A 478 26.24 -0.55 53.01
CA LEU A 478 26.60 0.40 54.06
C LEU A 478 27.92 -0.05 54.68
N THR A 479 29.01 0.55 54.22
CA THR A 479 30.36 0.13 54.61
C THR A 479 30.73 0.88 55.87
N LEU A 480 30.76 0.18 57.01
CA LEU A 480 31.07 0.76 58.31
C LEU A 480 32.56 1.10 58.49
N ALA A 481 33.40 0.86 57.47
CA ALA A 481 34.84 1.12 57.51
C ALA A 481 35.19 2.59 57.80
N GLU A 482 34.37 3.54 57.36
CA GLU A 482 34.57 4.97 57.61
C GLU A 482 33.88 5.48 58.89
N LYS A 483 33.15 4.60 59.60
CA LYS A 483 32.43 4.92 60.85
C LYS A 483 32.68 3.85 61.92
N PRO A 484 33.89 3.79 62.50
CA PRO A 484 34.25 2.80 63.53
C PRO A 484 33.38 2.88 64.78
N GLN A 485 32.81 4.04 65.08
CA GLN A 485 31.84 4.23 66.17
C GLN A 485 30.49 3.50 65.98
N LEU A 486 30.24 2.98 64.77
CA LEU A 486 29.06 2.17 64.45
C LEU A 486 29.40 0.68 64.24
N GLN A 487 30.68 0.28 64.29
CA GLN A 487 31.07 -1.13 64.33
C GLN A 487 30.56 -1.73 65.65
N GLY A 488 29.62 -2.69 65.55
CA GLY A 488 28.98 -3.33 66.71
C GLY A 488 27.54 -2.89 66.99
N VAL A 489 27.01 -1.91 66.25
CA VAL A 489 25.57 -1.59 66.29
C VAL A 489 24.80 -2.70 65.56
N GLY A 490 23.91 -3.39 66.28
CA GLY A 490 23.18 -4.57 65.79
C GLY A 490 23.75 -5.92 66.25
N GLU A 491 24.95 -5.94 66.82
CA GLU A 491 25.56 -7.12 67.47
C GLU A 491 25.31 -7.15 68.98
N GLN A 492 24.63 -6.13 69.52
CA GLN A 492 24.21 -6.11 70.92
C GLN A 492 23.17 -7.22 71.16
N PRO A 493 23.25 -7.96 72.28
CA PRO A 493 22.28 -9.00 72.59
C PRO A 493 20.89 -8.38 72.65
N VAL A 494 19.94 -8.96 71.89
CA VAL A 494 18.54 -8.52 71.91
C VAL A 494 17.99 -8.71 73.31
N ARG A 495 17.84 -7.61 74.05
CA ARG A 495 17.21 -7.62 75.37
C ARG A 495 15.70 -7.65 75.18
N ALA A 496 15.13 -8.85 75.18
CA ALA A 496 13.68 -9.05 75.06
C ALA A 496 12.88 -8.26 76.12
N GLU A 497 13.45 -8.08 77.32
CA GLU A 497 12.89 -7.29 78.42
C GLU A 497 12.61 -5.81 78.05
N ALA A 498 13.32 -5.25 77.07
CA ALA A 498 13.10 -3.87 76.61
C ALA A 498 11.82 -3.73 75.74
N TYR A 499 11.33 -4.82 75.16
CA TYR A 499 10.03 -4.83 74.49
C TYR A 499 8.87 -4.84 75.49
N ASP A 500 9.06 -5.40 76.69
CA ASP A 500 8.03 -5.41 77.73
C ASP A 500 7.74 -4.00 78.25
N THR A 501 8.73 -3.10 78.25
CA THR A 501 8.53 -1.67 78.55
C THR A 501 7.75 -0.89 77.49
N LEU A 502 7.67 -1.37 76.24
CA LEU A 502 6.79 -0.78 75.22
C LEU A 502 5.35 -1.28 75.35
N TRP A 503 5.12 -2.44 75.97
CA TRP A 503 3.80 -2.99 76.24
C TRP A 503 3.13 -2.35 77.47
N ALA A 504 3.93 -2.03 78.48
CA ALA A 504 3.49 -1.22 79.62
C ALA A 504 3.54 0.27 79.22
N GLY A 505 2.48 0.75 78.57
CA GLY A 505 2.34 2.12 78.04
C GLY A 505 3.18 3.18 78.76
N GLY A 506 4.13 3.75 78.02
CA GLY A 506 5.15 4.67 78.54
C GLY A 506 4.55 5.85 79.30
N GLN A 507 5.21 6.22 80.40
CA GLN A 507 5.01 7.52 81.06
C GLN A 507 5.59 8.66 80.23
#